data_AF-T1J150-F1
#
_entry.id   AF-T1J150-F1
#
_cell.length_a   1.000
_cell.length_b   1.000
_cell.length_c   1.000
_cell.angle_alpha   90.00
_cell.angle_beta   90.00
_cell.angle_gamma   90.00
#
_symmetry.space_group_name_H-M   'P 1'
#
loop_
_entity.id
_entity.type
_entity.pdbx_description
1 polymer ?
#
loop_
_entity_poly.entity_id
_entity_poly.type
_entity_poly.pdbx_seq_one_letter_code
_entity_poly.pdbx_strand_id
1 'polypeptide(L)'
;MDSLFIICIKCRLKSRLPKDQLSKKYDGDSHSDKQFCSYCNITVDDMTTIQNHYDICDMYPISCYFCSHKFIRRTIKIHAQECLRTLCKCKFSQIGCQFQGSQLEIERHEGDNNVHVELMMNLLLNLQTEVPLNRMRIKKSSEDESDLKKIIKNQEMEINVCKKQMIDLKLKMEHNYGESVKSIEDLKVTLKTLNKQQTEQCDNVANYETTLTTVITASNQLTKSVVEGKKILSEKINAISAKRYQFEVDYVRGKKILSDKICRVDRIPPQPIRMRRLFQITAEGRGHAISAKQNQFEVDYVRDKEEMKIELKNKVSSFPFIWRVDGFAQLRCKQQPGYSQPFFTDTCGYEMRLELYRGFNNKMNVDLQVLDGPFDAILKWPIKFSAKIIILDQLNRKDHLSNTIASEQNRSLLLESEIKAEYRMLSFPLDHLKPLYLSAKKLSSI
;
A
#
# COMPACT_ATOMS: atom_id res chain seq x y z
N MET A 1 -26.90 98.12 41.92
CA MET A 1 -27.80 97.13 41.33
C MET A 1 -27.82 97.42 39.85
N ASP A 2 -27.31 96.51 39.01
CA ASP A 2 -27.72 96.31 37.61
C ASP A 2 -26.84 95.21 37.03
N SER A 3 -27.43 94.03 36.82
CA SER A 3 -26.78 92.87 36.18
C SER A 3 -27.20 92.87 34.71
N LEU A 4 -26.26 92.94 33.77
CA LEU A 4 -26.56 92.77 32.34
C LEU A 4 -26.85 91.29 32.05
N PHE A 5 -28.07 91.00 31.60
CA PHE A 5 -28.50 89.71 31.09
C PHE A 5 -28.50 89.76 29.56
N ILE A 6 -27.96 88.73 28.90
CA ILE A 6 -28.15 88.52 27.46
C ILE A 6 -29.23 87.45 27.28
N ILE A 7 -30.24 87.75 26.45
CA ILE A 7 -31.37 86.87 26.15
C ILE A 7 -31.29 86.40 24.69
N CYS A 8 -31.30 85.08 24.48
CA CYS A 8 -31.44 84.45 23.15
C CYS A 8 -32.85 84.67 22.58
N ILE A 9 -32.98 85.38 21.45
CA ILE A 9 -34.29 85.73 20.87
C ILE A 9 -35.04 84.49 20.29
N LYS A 10 -34.35 83.39 19.96
CA LYS A 10 -35.00 82.16 19.44
C LYS A 10 -35.24 81.05 20.47
N CYS A 11 -34.55 81.08 21.61
CA CYS A 11 -34.54 79.97 22.58
C CYS A 11 -34.82 80.38 24.04
N ARG A 12 -34.96 81.68 24.33
CA ARG A 12 -35.35 82.27 25.64
C ARG A 12 -34.55 81.86 26.89
N LEU A 13 -33.38 81.25 26.80
CA LEU A 13 -32.52 80.99 27.98
C LEU A 13 -31.77 82.25 28.46
N LYS A 14 -31.69 82.46 29.78
CA LYS A 14 -30.95 83.53 30.47
C LYS A 14 -29.70 82.96 31.17
N SER A 15 -28.54 83.60 31.01
CA SER A 15 -27.29 83.22 31.68
C SER A 15 -26.68 84.42 32.42
N ARG A 16 -26.21 84.23 33.67
CA ARG A 16 -25.64 85.26 34.55
C ARG A 16 -24.11 85.24 34.49
N LEU A 17 -23.46 86.41 34.35
CA LEU A 17 -21.99 86.55 34.47
C LEU A 17 -21.60 87.07 35.86
N PRO A 18 -20.66 86.43 36.57
CA PRO A 18 -19.98 87.04 37.72
C PRO A 18 -18.96 88.08 37.25
N LYS A 19 -19.04 89.31 37.77
CA LYS A 19 -17.96 90.28 37.76
C LYS A 19 -17.12 90.01 39.01
N ASP A 20 -15.87 89.58 38.84
CA ASP A 20 -14.84 89.83 39.84
C ASP A 20 -13.45 89.91 39.18
N GLN A 21 -12.70 90.91 39.67
CA GLN A 21 -11.29 91.24 39.42
C GLN A 21 -10.98 92.16 38.23
N LEU A 22 -11.31 93.45 38.41
CA LEU A 22 -10.58 94.56 37.83
C LEU A 22 -9.65 95.20 38.90
N SER A 23 -8.46 95.56 38.44
CA SER A 23 -7.47 96.51 39.00
C SER A 23 -6.38 95.97 39.94
N LYS A 24 -5.12 96.05 39.47
CA LYS A 24 -4.10 97.00 39.98
C LYS A 24 -3.05 97.27 38.88
N LYS A 25 -2.71 98.54 38.70
CA LYS A 25 -1.83 99.15 37.68
C LYS A 25 -0.38 99.31 38.20
N TYR A 26 0.52 99.68 37.28
CA TYR A 26 1.85 100.30 37.43
C TYR A 26 2.96 99.35 37.89
N ASP A 27 4.20 99.37 37.43
CA ASP A 27 4.92 100.01 36.32
C ASP A 27 6.28 99.26 36.30
N GLY A 28 6.94 99.16 35.15
CA GLY A 28 8.38 98.87 35.10
C GLY A 28 8.81 97.44 34.81
N ASP A 29 9.32 97.28 33.59
CA ASP A 29 10.45 96.44 33.18
C ASP A 29 10.34 94.90 33.12
N SER A 30 10.69 94.42 31.92
CA SER A 30 11.38 93.15 31.60
C SER A 30 10.53 91.91 31.25
N HIS A 31 10.60 91.57 29.95
CA HIS A 31 10.55 90.25 29.30
C HIS A 31 9.23 89.43 29.23
N SER A 32 8.92 89.03 27.98
CA SER A 32 7.96 88.02 27.47
C SER A 32 6.56 88.53 27.08
N ASP A 33 6.35 88.68 25.76
CA ASP A 33 5.02 88.83 25.14
C ASP A 33 4.20 87.55 25.35
N LYS A 34 3.42 87.49 26.44
CA LYS A 34 2.41 86.43 26.65
C LYS A 34 1.14 86.79 25.88
N GLN A 35 0.72 85.94 24.93
CA GLN A 35 -0.55 86.11 24.22
C GLN A 35 -1.72 85.61 25.06
N PHE A 36 -2.95 86.08 24.82
CA PHE A 36 -4.15 85.60 25.52
C PHE A 36 -5.14 85.02 24.50
N CYS A 37 -5.76 83.87 24.81
CA CYS A 37 -6.80 83.29 23.97
C CYS A 37 -8.08 84.15 24.00
N SER A 38 -8.58 84.61 22.85
CA SER A 38 -9.81 85.43 22.77
C SER A 38 -11.10 84.71 23.17
N TYR A 39 -11.09 83.37 23.29
CA TYR A 39 -12.27 82.56 23.60
C TYR A 39 -12.33 82.13 25.08
N CYS A 40 -11.18 81.94 25.74
CA CYS A 40 -11.13 81.54 27.15
C CYS A 40 -10.34 82.52 28.05
N ASN A 41 -9.73 83.56 27.49
CA ASN A 41 -8.96 84.61 28.17
C ASN A 41 -7.78 84.12 29.04
N ILE A 42 -7.21 82.94 28.74
CA ILE A 42 -6.02 82.39 29.41
C ILE A 42 -4.75 82.81 28.64
N THR A 43 -3.68 83.12 29.37
CA THR A 43 -2.34 83.36 28.80
C THR A 43 -1.78 82.11 28.15
N VAL A 44 -1.36 82.23 26.89
CA VAL A 44 -0.68 81.22 26.09
C VAL A 44 0.76 81.71 25.90
N ASP A 45 1.72 80.92 26.38
CA ASP A 45 3.13 81.22 26.21
C ASP A 45 3.53 80.85 24.76
N ASP A 46 3.80 81.88 23.95
CA ASP A 46 4.30 81.87 22.55
C ASP A 46 3.27 81.89 21.37
N MET A 47 3.69 82.34 20.18
CA MET A 47 2.81 82.60 19.02
C MET A 47 2.39 81.33 18.24
N THR A 48 3.20 80.26 18.28
CA THR A 48 2.89 78.98 17.64
C THR A 48 1.93 78.13 18.49
N THR A 49 1.84 78.40 19.79
CA THR A 49 1.02 77.65 20.74
C THR A 49 -0.43 78.11 20.81
N ILE A 50 -0.80 79.30 20.30
CA ILE A 50 -2.21 79.72 20.29
C ILE A 50 -3.08 78.92 19.31
N GLN A 51 -2.51 78.47 18.19
CA GLN A 51 -3.17 77.56 17.27
C GLN A 51 -3.34 76.17 17.90
N ASN A 52 -2.30 75.65 18.55
CA ASN A 52 -2.37 74.41 19.32
C ASN A 52 -3.33 74.54 20.52
N HIS A 53 -3.48 75.73 21.08
CA HIS A 53 -4.45 76.01 22.13
C HIS A 53 -5.88 75.91 21.60
N TYR A 54 -6.19 76.34 20.38
CA TYR A 54 -7.53 76.15 19.78
C TYR A 54 -7.96 74.69 19.68
N ASP A 55 -7.01 73.77 19.53
CA ASP A 55 -7.27 72.33 19.49
C ASP A 55 -7.71 71.77 20.86
N ILE A 56 -7.32 72.41 21.96
CA ILE A 56 -7.65 72.00 23.34
C ILE A 56 -8.56 72.98 24.09
N CYS A 57 -8.86 74.15 23.50
CA CYS A 57 -9.64 75.20 24.14
C CYS A 57 -11.12 74.81 24.20
N ASP A 58 -11.63 74.63 25.41
CA ASP A 58 -13.03 74.32 25.70
C ASP A 58 -14.02 75.33 25.13
N MET A 59 -13.59 76.57 24.92
CA MET A 59 -14.42 77.67 24.44
C MET A 59 -14.33 77.88 22.92
N TYR A 60 -13.45 77.16 22.23
CA TYR A 60 -13.26 77.28 20.79
C TYR A 60 -14.44 76.65 20.01
N PRO A 61 -15.01 77.32 18.98
CA PRO A 61 -16.08 76.74 18.16
C PRO A 61 -15.57 75.62 17.23
N ILE A 62 -16.19 74.44 17.30
CA ILE A 62 -15.92 73.27 16.45
C ILE A 62 -17.18 72.80 15.72
N SER A 63 -17.01 72.18 14.55
CA SER A 63 -18.11 71.62 13.75
C SER A 63 -18.58 70.28 14.32
N CYS A 64 -19.89 70.05 14.38
CA CYS A 64 -20.44 68.74 14.72
C CYS A 64 -20.23 67.75 13.56
N TYR A 65 -19.79 66.53 13.85
CA TYR A 65 -19.61 65.47 12.83
C TYR A 65 -20.95 65.02 12.21
N PHE A 66 -22.06 65.12 12.95
CA PHE A 66 -23.36 64.59 12.55
C PHE A 66 -24.24 65.60 11.79
N CYS A 67 -24.15 66.90 12.09
CA CYS A 67 -24.95 67.95 11.43
C CYS A 67 -24.12 69.08 10.80
N SER A 68 -22.79 69.02 10.90
CA SER A 68 -21.84 69.99 10.32
C SER A 68 -21.96 71.45 10.80
N HIS A 69 -22.82 71.77 11.77
CA HIS A 69 -22.92 73.11 12.39
C HIS A 69 -21.86 73.37 13.48
N LYS A 70 -21.50 74.65 13.71
CA LYS A 70 -20.47 75.07 14.67
C LYS A 70 -21.04 75.25 16.09
N PHE A 71 -20.43 74.60 17.08
CA PHE A 71 -20.77 74.70 18.50
C PHE A 71 -19.52 74.93 19.34
N ILE A 72 -19.67 75.49 20.54
CA ILE A 72 -18.56 75.62 21.50
C ILE A 72 -18.10 74.22 21.91
N ARG A 73 -16.79 73.94 21.88
CA ARG A 73 -16.20 72.61 22.16
C ARG A 73 -16.73 71.96 23.44
N ARG A 74 -16.90 72.72 24.54
CA ARG A 74 -17.48 72.21 25.80
C ARG A 74 -18.94 71.72 25.65
N THR A 75 -19.72 72.33 24.77
CA THR A 75 -21.13 71.99 24.53
C THR A 75 -21.34 70.89 23.48
N ILE A 76 -20.30 70.53 22.72
CA ILE A 76 -20.42 69.55 21.63
C ILE A 76 -20.87 68.17 22.13
N LYS A 77 -20.48 67.78 23.36
CA LYS A 77 -20.83 66.47 23.93
C LYS A 77 -22.34 66.38 24.22
N ILE A 78 -22.93 67.48 24.70
CA ILE A 78 -24.37 67.58 24.96
C ILE A 78 -25.12 67.61 23.63
N HIS A 79 -24.68 68.45 22.69
CA HIS A 79 -25.26 68.51 21.35
C HIS A 79 -25.16 67.17 20.60
N ALA A 80 -24.03 66.45 20.65
CA ALA A 80 -23.85 65.18 19.94
C ALA A 80 -24.84 64.11 20.43
N GLN A 81 -25.16 64.09 21.72
CA GLN A 81 -26.18 63.20 22.29
C GLN A 81 -27.60 63.55 21.81
N GLU A 82 -27.91 64.84 21.61
CA GLU A 82 -29.19 65.30 21.06
C GLU A 82 -29.26 65.15 19.53
N CYS A 83 -28.14 65.34 18.84
CA CYS A 83 -28.00 65.25 17.39
C CYS A 83 -28.17 63.81 16.88
N LEU A 84 -27.59 62.83 17.58
CA LEU A 84 -27.81 61.41 17.32
C LEU A 84 -29.26 60.96 17.54
N ARG A 85 -30.00 61.64 18.43
CA ARG A 85 -31.41 61.35 18.71
C ARG A 85 -32.38 61.97 17.71
N THR A 86 -31.90 62.89 16.86
CA THR A 86 -32.74 63.66 15.93
C THR A 86 -32.57 63.25 14.47
N LEU A 87 -31.52 62.49 14.13
CA LEU A 87 -31.30 61.93 12.79
C LEU A 87 -32.11 60.64 12.57
N CYS A 88 -33.14 60.73 11.73
CA CYS A 88 -33.98 59.61 11.31
C CYS A 88 -33.52 59.06 9.94
N LYS A 89 -33.93 57.83 9.60
CA LYS A 89 -33.80 57.27 8.24
C LYS A 89 -35.12 57.45 7.49
N CYS A 90 -35.06 57.63 6.18
CA CYS A 90 -36.26 57.61 5.35
C CYS A 90 -37.01 56.26 5.47
N LYS A 91 -38.36 56.29 5.46
CA LYS A 91 -39.20 55.09 5.51
C LYS A 91 -38.98 54.12 4.34
N PHE A 92 -38.52 54.63 3.19
CA PHE A 92 -38.19 53.84 2.00
C PHE A 92 -36.78 53.24 2.02
N SER A 93 -36.08 53.29 3.16
CA SER A 93 -34.74 52.72 3.32
C SER A 93 -34.66 51.22 3.03
N GLN A 94 -35.74 50.47 3.27
CA GLN A 94 -35.82 49.03 2.97
C GLN A 94 -35.84 48.73 1.46
N ILE A 95 -36.26 49.69 0.64
CA ILE A 95 -36.32 49.59 -0.83
C ILE A 95 -35.05 50.20 -1.46
N GLY A 96 -34.20 50.86 -0.66
CA GLY A 96 -32.90 51.36 -1.10
C GLY A 96 -32.70 52.87 -0.96
N CYS A 97 -33.63 53.62 -0.35
CA CYS A 97 -33.41 55.04 -0.09
C CYS A 97 -32.34 55.24 1.01
N GLN A 98 -31.24 55.90 0.68
CA GLN A 98 -30.11 56.10 1.60
C GLN A 98 -30.21 57.40 2.43
N PHE A 99 -31.28 58.17 2.27
CA PHE A 99 -31.42 59.47 2.93
C PHE A 99 -31.59 59.34 4.45
N GLN A 100 -30.83 60.17 5.18
CA GLN A 100 -30.92 60.33 6.63
C GLN A 100 -30.85 61.82 6.97
N GLY A 101 -31.63 62.28 7.94
CA GLY A 101 -31.71 63.69 8.28
C GLY A 101 -32.55 63.94 9.52
N SER A 102 -32.62 65.19 9.97
CA SER A 102 -33.54 65.58 11.04
C SER A 102 -35.00 65.35 10.65
N GLN A 103 -35.91 65.29 11.62
CA GLN A 103 -37.35 65.10 11.36
C GLN A 103 -37.92 66.05 10.28
N LEU A 104 -37.54 67.34 10.32
CA LEU A 104 -37.97 68.33 9.33
C LEU A 104 -37.35 68.11 7.94
N GLU A 105 -36.11 67.63 7.88
CA GLU A 105 -35.44 67.31 6.62
C GLU A 105 -35.99 66.04 5.98
N ILE A 106 -36.38 65.07 6.80
CA ILE A 106 -37.09 63.85 6.37
C ILE A 106 -38.46 64.22 5.82
N GLU A 107 -39.24 65.04 6.52
CA GLU A 107 -40.56 65.49 6.06
C GLU A 107 -40.48 66.24 4.72
N ARG A 108 -39.45 67.06 4.54
CA ARG A 108 -39.18 67.73 3.26
C ARG A 108 -38.74 66.75 2.16
N HIS A 109 -37.85 65.82 2.48
CA HIS A 109 -37.37 64.80 1.54
C HIS A 109 -38.49 63.84 1.11
N GLU A 110 -39.36 63.43 2.04
CA GLU A 110 -40.54 62.62 1.75
C GLU A 110 -41.62 63.42 0.99
N GLY A 111 -41.60 64.76 1.06
CA GLY A 111 -42.41 65.62 0.21
C GLY A 111 -41.96 65.61 -1.26
N ASP A 112 -40.67 65.39 -1.52
CA ASP A 112 -40.10 65.21 -2.86
C ASP A 112 -40.17 63.72 -3.27
N ASN A 113 -41.37 63.30 -3.70
CA ASN A 113 -41.69 61.90 -3.96
C ASN A 113 -40.97 61.27 -5.16
N ASN A 114 -40.28 62.06 -6.00
CA ASN A 114 -39.72 61.58 -7.27
C ASN A 114 -38.72 60.44 -7.08
N VAL A 115 -37.83 60.57 -6.09
CA VAL A 115 -36.79 59.56 -5.80
C VAL A 115 -37.42 58.24 -5.33
N HIS A 116 -38.48 58.32 -4.51
CA HIS A 116 -39.15 57.13 -4.00
C HIS A 116 -40.00 56.43 -5.07
N VAL A 117 -40.68 57.19 -5.92
CA VAL A 117 -41.45 56.63 -7.05
C VAL A 117 -40.54 55.94 -8.05
N GLU A 118 -39.37 56.51 -8.36
CA GLU A 118 -38.38 55.87 -9.23
C GLU A 118 -37.84 54.56 -8.64
N LEU A 119 -37.48 54.56 -7.36
CA LEU A 119 -37.05 53.34 -6.65
C LEU A 119 -38.14 52.25 -6.64
N MET A 120 -39.40 52.64 -6.39
CA MET A 120 -40.53 51.73 -6.42
C MET A 120 -40.80 51.20 -7.83
N MET A 121 -40.70 52.04 -8.86
CA MET A 121 -40.88 51.63 -10.25
C MET A 121 -39.79 50.64 -10.68
N ASN A 122 -38.53 50.91 -10.35
CA ASN A 122 -37.42 50.00 -10.63
C ASN A 122 -37.59 48.66 -9.90
N LEU A 123 -38.04 48.68 -8.63
CA LEU A 123 -38.37 47.46 -7.90
C LEU A 123 -39.51 46.67 -8.58
N LEU A 124 -40.58 47.36 -9.01
CA LEU A 124 -41.71 46.72 -9.70
C LEU A 124 -41.30 46.10 -11.04
N LEU A 125 -40.50 46.81 -11.84
CA LEU A 125 -39.98 46.31 -13.12
C LEU A 125 -39.08 45.08 -12.91
N ASN A 126 -38.20 45.11 -11.90
CA ASN A 126 -37.35 43.98 -11.56
C ASN A 126 -38.16 42.78 -11.04
N LEU A 127 -39.18 43.00 -10.20
CA LEU A 127 -40.07 41.93 -9.76
C LEU A 127 -40.87 41.35 -10.93
N GLN A 128 -41.29 42.17 -11.89
CA GLN A 128 -42.02 41.72 -13.08
C GLN A 128 -41.18 40.79 -13.96
N THR A 129 -39.85 40.96 -14.00
CA THR A 129 -38.94 40.07 -14.75
C THR A 129 -38.49 38.85 -13.94
N GLU A 130 -38.23 39.00 -12.64
CA GLU A 130 -37.76 37.90 -11.78
C GLU A 130 -38.84 36.85 -11.47
N VAL A 131 -40.09 37.25 -11.27
CA VAL A 131 -41.21 36.32 -10.97
C VAL A 131 -41.39 35.25 -12.05
N PRO A 132 -41.49 35.56 -13.36
CA PRO A 132 -41.62 34.54 -14.40
C PRO A 132 -40.37 33.67 -14.55
N LEU A 133 -39.17 34.24 -14.40
CA LEU A 133 -37.92 33.49 -14.43
C LEU A 133 -37.84 32.47 -13.30
N ASN A 134 -38.18 32.86 -12.08
CA ASN A 134 -38.21 31.95 -10.94
C ASN A 134 -39.31 30.89 -11.09
N ARG A 135 -40.47 31.23 -11.66
CA ARG A 135 -41.51 30.23 -12.01
C ARG A 135 -40.99 29.20 -13.01
N MET A 136 -40.24 29.61 -14.03
CA MET A 136 -39.62 28.69 -14.99
C MET A 136 -38.57 27.79 -14.32
N ARG A 137 -37.71 28.35 -13.47
CA ARG A 137 -36.70 27.59 -12.70
C ARG A 137 -37.35 26.54 -11.80
N ILE A 138 -38.43 26.90 -11.10
CA ILE A 138 -39.17 25.96 -10.23
C ILE A 138 -39.79 24.83 -11.05
N LYS A 139 -40.41 25.12 -12.20
CA LYS A 139 -40.97 24.08 -13.07
C LYS A 139 -39.90 23.09 -13.53
N LYS A 140 -38.76 23.60 -14.02
CA LYS A 140 -37.63 22.76 -14.42
C LYS A 140 -37.13 21.91 -13.26
N SER A 141 -36.94 22.51 -12.09
CA SER A 141 -36.51 21.77 -10.89
C SER A 141 -37.51 20.68 -10.48
N SER A 142 -38.81 20.90 -10.68
CA SER A 142 -39.85 19.90 -10.42
C SER A 142 -39.83 18.75 -11.43
N GLU A 143 -39.52 19.03 -12.70
CA GLU A 143 -39.34 18.01 -13.74
C GLU A 143 -38.10 17.15 -13.45
N ASP A 144 -36.98 17.79 -13.14
CA ASP A 144 -35.73 17.13 -12.75
C ASP A 144 -35.94 16.24 -11.50
N GLU A 145 -36.71 16.69 -10.50
CA GLU A 145 -37.05 15.90 -9.32
C GLU A 145 -37.86 14.63 -9.67
N SER A 146 -38.81 14.75 -10.60
CA SER A 146 -39.61 13.62 -11.10
C SER A 146 -38.73 12.58 -11.80
N ASP A 147 -37.78 13.03 -12.63
CA ASP A 147 -36.89 12.12 -13.35
C ASP A 147 -35.87 11.46 -12.42
N LEU A 148 -35.32 12.20 -11.46
CA LEU A 148 -34.47 11.63 -10.41
C LEU A 148 -35.21 10.56 -9.60
N LYS A 149 -36.49 10.77 -9.26
CA LYS A 149 -37.31 9.76 -8.58
C LYS A 149 -37.47 8.47 -9.40
N LYS A 150 -37.62 8.57 -10.72
CA LYS A 150 -37.67 7.38 -11.61
C LYS A 150 -36.35 6.64 -11.63
N ILE A 151 -35.23 7.37 -11.71
CA ILE A 151 -33.88 6.79 -11.70
C ILE A 151 -33.63 6.05 -10.38
N ILE A 152 -33.97 6.65 -9.23
CA ILE A 152 -33.83 6.02 -7.91
C ILE A 152 -34.63 4.72 -7.85
N LYS A 153 -35.89 4.73 -8.31
CA LYS A 153 -36.73 3.52 -8.33
C LYS A 153 -36.12 2.41 -9.20
N ASN A 154 -35.52 2.74 -10.33
CA ASN A 154 -34.84 1.77 -11.18
C ASN A 154 -33.59 1.20 -10.50
N GLN A 155 -32.77 2.06 -9.89
CA GLN A 155 -31.59 1.64 -9.13
C GLN A 155 -31.97 0.73 -7.95
N GLU A 156 -33.07 1.00 -7.25
CA GLU A 156 -33.58 0.14 -6.18
C GLU A 156 -33.94 -1.26 -6.70
N MET A 157 -34.57 -1.36 -7.88
CA MET A 157 -34.88 -2.65 -8.51
C MET A 157 -33.61 -3.42 -8.87
N GLU A 158 -32.62 -2.76 -9.48
CA GLU A 158 -31.33 -3.36 -9.83
C GLU A 158 -30.58 -3.85 -8.58
N ILE A 159 -30.52 -3.03 -7.53
CA ILE A 159 -29.91 -3.41 -6.25
C ILE A 159 -30.61 -4.65 -5.66
N ASN A 160 -31.93 -4.73 -5.75
CA ASN A 160 -32.67 -5.89 -5.25
C ASN A 160 -32.38 -7.16 -6.06
N VAL A 161 -32.18 -7.05 -7.39
CA VAL A 161 -31.75 -8.17 -8.23
C VAL A 161 -30.34 -8.62 -7.84
N CYS A 162 -29.39 -7.68 -7.71
CA CYS A 162 -28.02 -8.00 -7.28
C CYS A 162 -27.99 -8.65 -5.89
N LYS A 163 -28.79 -8.16 -4.93
CA LYS A 163 -28.91 -8.77 -3.60
C LYS A 163 -29.36 -10.23 -3.67
N LYS A 164 -30.37 -10.55 -4.49
CA LYS A 164 -30.83 -11.93 -4.70
C LYS A 164 -29.74 -12.81 -5.31
N GLN A 165 -29.02 -12.31 -6.31
CA GLN A 165 -27.90 -13.03 -6.93
C GLN A 165 -26.77 -13.30 -5.93
N MET A 166 -26.44 -12.35 -5.05
CA MET A 166 -25.43 -12.56 -4.02
C MET A 166 -25.83 -13.64 -3.01
N ILE A 167 -27.12 -13.72 -2.63
CA ILE A 167 -27.61 -14.78 -1.74
C ILE A 167 -27.53 -16.15 -2.42
N ASP A 168 -27.95 -16.26 -3.69
CA ASP A 168 -27.86 -17.52 -4.45
C ASP A 168 -26.41 -17.99 -4.61
N LEU A 169 -25.49 -17.08 -4.94
CA LEU A 169 -24.06 -17.39 -5.00
C LEU A 169 -23.51 -17.84 -3.65
N LYS A 170 -23.93 -17.22 -2.55
CA LYS A 170 -23.53 -17.63 -1.20
C LYS A 170 -23.98 -19.05 -0.89
N LEU A 171 -25.22 -19.41 -1.19
CA LEU A 171 -25.75 -20.76 -0.97
C LEU A 171 -25.00 -21.80 -1.81
N LYS A 172 -24.70 -21.50 -3.09
CA LYS A 172 -23.89 -22.37 -3.95
C LYS A 172 -22.47 -22.58 -3.41
N MET A 173 -21.84 -21.52 -2.90
CA MET A 173 -20.52 -21.61 -2.27
C MET A 173 -20.55 -22.49 -1.02
N GLU A 174 -21.54 -22.32 -0.15
CA GLU A 174 -21.72 -23.14 1.06
C GLU A 174 -21.94 -24.62 0.72
N HIS A 175 -22.75 -24.91 -0.31
CA HIS A 175 -22.95 -26.26 -0.80
C HIS A 175 -21.65 -26.91 -1.30
N ASN A 176 -20.93 -26.24 -2.21
CA ASN A 176 -19.67 -26.75 -2.76
C ASN A 176 -18.60 -26.95 -1.69
N TYR A 177 -18.54 -26.04 -0.71
CA TYR A 177 -17.65 -26.19 0.44
C TYR A 177 -18.02 -27.43 1.26
N GLY A 178 -19.31 -27.65 1.53
CA GLY A 178 -19.80 -28.85 2.23
C GLY A 178 -19.45 -30.16 1.52
N GLU A 179 -19.58 -30.22 0.20
CA GLU A 179 -19.19 -31.39 -0.60
C GLU A 179 -17.68 -31.64 -0.57
N SER A 180 -16.88 -30.58 -0.64
CA SER A 180 -15.42 -30.66 -0.54
C SER A 180 -14.99 -31.21 0.82
N VAL A 181 -15.63 -30.77 1.91
CA VAL A 181 -15.36 -31.25 3.27
C VAL A 181 -15.67 -32.75 3.40
N LYS A 182 -16.80 -33.22 2.85
CA LYS A 182 -17.13 -34.66 2.84
C LYS A 182 -16.07 -35.47 2.11
N SER A 183 -15.67 -35.03 0.91
CA SER A 183 -14.63 -35.69 0.11
C SER A 183 -13.29 -35.77 0.84
N ILE A 184 -12.91 -34.71 1.58
CA ILE A 184 -11.69 -34.70 2.40
C ILE A 184 -11.78 -35.73 3.53
N GLU A 185 -12.93 -35.85 4.20
CA GLU A 185 -13.08 -36.83 5.28
C GLU A 185 -13.05 -38.28 4.75
N ASP A 186 -13.65 -38.54 3.57
CA ASP A 186 -13.58 -39.84 2.90
C ASP A 186 -12.13 -40.21 2.52
N LEU A 187 -11.37 -39.25 1.97
CA LEU A 187 -9.95 -39.43 1.66
C LEU A 187 -9.13 -39.72 2.91
N LYS A 188 -9.43 -39.06 4.03
CA LYS A 188 -8.75 -39.27 5.31
C LYS A 188 -9.01 -40.66 5.89
N VAL A 189 -10.23 -41.18 5.77
CA VAL A 189 -10.56 -42.57 6.13
C VAL A 189 -9.78 -43.55 5.25
N THR A 190 -9.70 -43.27 3.95
CA THR A 190 -8.95 -44.10 3.00
C THR A 190 -7.45 -44.12 3.34
N LEU A 191 -6.86 -42.96 3.62
CA LEU A 191 -5.46 -42.85 4.04
C LEU A 191 -5.16 -43.64 5.31
N LYS A 192 -6.05 -43.60 6.32
CA LYS A 192 -5.89 -44.40 7.54
C LYS A 192 -5.87 -45.90 7.22
N THR A 193 -6.73 -46.34 6.32
CA THR A 193 -6.83 -47.76 5.92
C THR A 193 -5.58 -48.21 5.17
N LEU A 194 -5.10 -47.41 4.22
CA LEU A 194 -3.87 -47.70 3.47
C LEU A 194 -2.65 -47.74 4.39
N ASN A 195 -2.55 -46.81 5.35
CA ASN A 195 -1.44 -46.80 6.30
C ASN A 195 -1.42 -48.06 7.17
N LYS A 196 -2.59 -48.55 7.60
CA LYS A 196 -2.72 -49.82 8.32
C LYS A 196 -2.24 -51.00 7.47
N GLN A 197 -2.67 -51.07 6.20
CA GLN A 197 -2.22 -52.11 5.27
C GLN A 197 -0.70 -52.06 5.04
N GLN A 198 -0.14 -50.85 4.94
CA GLN A 198 1.31 -50.68 4.78
C GLN A 198 2.08 -51.18 6.01
N THR A 199 1.59 -50.92 7.23
CA THR A 199 2.23 -51.45 8.44
C THR A 199 2.20 -52.98 8.48
N GLU A 200 1.06 -53.60 8.13
CA GLU A 200 0.93 -55.06 8.05
C GLU A 200 1.87 -55.66 6.99
N GLN A 201 2.06 -54.98 5.85
CA GLN A 201 3.04 -55.40 4.85
C GLN A 201 4.49 -55.28 5.32
N CYS A 202 4.84 -54.21 6.04
CA CYS A 202 6.18 -54.05 6.61
C CYS A 202 6.51 -55.18 7.59
N ASP A 203 5.57 -55.56 8.46
CA ASP A 203 5.74 -56.67 9.40
C ASP A 203 5.93 -58.01 8.68
N ASN A 204 5.16 -58.25 7.61
CA ASN A 204 5.31 -59.44 6.78
C ASN A 204 6.69 -59.50 6.10
N VAL A 205 7.18 -58.38 5.56
CA VAL A 205 8.52 -58.32 4.94
C VAL A 205 9.61 -58.65 5.96
N ALA A 206 9.53 -58.11 7.18
CA ALA A 206 10.48 -58.42 8.25
C ALA A 206 10.48 -59.92 8.61
N ASN A 207 9.30 -60.56 8.64
CA ASN A 207 9.18 -62.01 8.86
C ASN A 207 9.81 -62.82 7.72
N TYR A 208 9.58 -62.42 6.46
CA TYR A 208 10.21 -63.07 5.31
C TYR A 208 11.73 -62.92 5.33
N GLU A 209 12.25 -61.74 5.66
CA GLU A 209 13.69 -61.49 5.78
C GLU A 209 14.33 -62.37 6.85
N THR A 210 13.68 -62.50 8.00
CA THR A 210 14.11 -63.41 9.08
C THR A 210 14.15 -64.86 8.58
N THR A 211 13.08 -65.31 7.91
CA THR A 211 13.01 -66.66 7.33
C THR A 211 14.13 -66.89 6.32
N LEU A 212 14.35 -65.94 5.41
CA LEU A 212 15.40 -66.03 4.39
C LEU A 212 16.79 -66.13 5.03
N THR A 213 17.04 -65.33 6.06
CA THR A 213 18.30 -65.34 6.83
C THR A 213 18.54 -66.69 7.50
N THR A 214 17.50 -67.30 8.08
CA THR A 214 17.61 -68.65 8.67
C THR A 214 17.94 -69.71 7.61
N VAL A 215 17.28 -69.67 6.45
CA VAL A 215 17.53 -70.60 5.34
C VAL A 215 18.95 -70.45 4.79
N ILE A 216 19.41 -69.21 4.58
CA ILE A 216 20.79 -68.93 4.15
C ILE A 216 21.78 -69.51 5.16
N THR A 217 21.53 -69.31 6.46
CA THR A 217 22.40 -69.84 7.52
C THR A 217 22.46 -71.36 7.51
N ALA A 218 21.31 -72.03 7.37
CA ALA A 218 21.24 -73.49 7.28
C ALA A 218 21.95 -74.02 6.01
N SER A 219 21.75 -73.37 4.87
CA SER A 219 22.43 -73.72 3.61
C SER A 219 23.95 -73.59 3.71
N ASN A 220 24.44 -72.52 4.36
CA ASN A 220 25.86 -72.33 4.64
C ASN A 220 26.43 -73.42 5.55
N GLN A 221 25.69 -73.86 6.56
CA GLN A 221 26.09 -74.96 7.43
C GLN A 221 26.17 -76.29 6.67
N LEU A 222 25.15 -76.62 5.87
CA LEU A 222 25.14 -77.83 5.02
C LEU A 222 26.33 -77.83 4.05
N THR A 223 26.60 -76.69 3.40
CA THR A 223 27.74 -76.54 2.48
C THR A 223 29.06 -76.84 3.20
N LYS A 224 29.26 -76.34 4.42
CA LYS A 224 30.45 -76.66 5.24
C LYS A 224 30.54 -78.16 5.54
N SER A 225 29.45 -78.80 5.95
CA SER A 225 29.42 -80.24 6.21
C SER A 225 29.73 -81.09 4.97
N VAL A 226 29.22 -80.69 3.80
CA VAL A 226 29.49 -81.36 2.52
C VAL A 226 30.96 -81.24 2.13
N VAL A 227 31.56 -80.05 2.29
CA VAL A 227 32.99 -79.84 2.03
C VAL A 227 33.85 -80.72 2.94
N GLU A 228 33.52 -80.81 4.24
CA GLU A 228 34.25 -81.67 5.18
C GLU A 228 34.08 -83.16 4.82
N GLY A 229 32.87 -83.60 4.51
CA GLY A 229 32.60 -84.97 4.05
C GLY A 229 33.39 -85.33 2.79
N LYS A 230 33.47 -84.41 1.81
CA LYS A 230 34.26 -84.58 0.58
C LYS A 230 35.75 -84.70 0.88
N LYS A 231 36.27 -83.94 1.85
CA LYS A 231 37.67 -84.03 2.30
C LYS A 231 37.98 -85.41 2.89
N ILE A 232 37.15 -85.91 3.80
CA ILE A 232 37.28 -87.25 4.41
C ILE A 232 37.25 -88.34 3.33
N LEU A 233 36.33 -88.24 2.36
CA LEU A 233 36.24 -89.18 1.23
C LEU A 233 37.51 -89.16 0.38
N SER A 234 38.04 -87.97 0.07
CA SER A 234 39.28 -87.82 -0.69
C SER A 234 40.46 -88.48 0.04
N GLU A 235 40.57 -88.29 1.36
CA GLU A 235 41.60 -88.95 2.18
C GLU A 235 41.48 -90.47 2.14
N LYS A 236 40.26 -91.03 2.24
CA LYS A 236 40.01 -92.47 2.13
C LYS A 236 40.35 -93.02 0.74
N ILE A 237 39.97 -92.32 -0.34
CA ILE A 237 40.30 -92.72 -1.72
C ILE A 237 41.82 -92.75 -1.91
N ASN A 238 42.54 -91.75 -1.40
CA ASN A 238 43.99 -91.70 -1.45
C ASN A 238 44.62 -92.89 -0.69
N ALA A 239 44.10 -93.22 0.50
CA ALA A 239 44.56 -94.37 1.28
C ALA A 239 44.30 -95.71 0.58
N ILE A 240 43.13 -95.90 -0.03
CA ILE A 240 42.81 -97.11 -0.82
C ILE A 240 43.74 -97.21 -2.04
N SER A 241 43.95 -96.08 -2.73
CA SER A 241 44.84 -96.04 -3.89
C SER A 241 46.28 -96.41 -3.51
N ALA A 242 46.76 -95.95 -2.36
CA ALA A 242 48.06 -96.35 -1.81
C ALA A 242 48.12 -97.86 -1.49
N LYS A 243 47.10 -98.42 -0.84
CA LYS A 243 47.01 -99.87 -0.56
C LYS A 243 46.97 -100.70 -1.85
N ARG A 244 46.22 -100.26 -2.87
CA ARG A 244 46.15 -100.91 -4.18
C ARG A 244 47.53 -100.93 -4.85
N TYR A 245 48.21 -99.79 -4.86
CA TYR A 245 49.56 -99.68 -5.43
C TYR A 245 50.54 -100.63 -4.71
N GLN A 246 50.48 -100.68 -3.38
CA GLN A 246 51.30 -101.60 -2.58
C GLN A 246 51.03 -103.07 -2.95
N PHE A 247 49.75 -103.47 -3.02
CA PHE A 247 49.38 -104.82 -3.43
C PHE A 247 49.88 -105.17 -4.84
N GLU A 248 49.79 -104.22 -5.78
CA GLU A 248 50.25 -104.42 -7.16
C GLU A 248 51.78 -104.60 -7.22
N VAL A 249 52.53 -103.81 -6.45
CA VAL A 249 53.98 -103.99 -6.27
C VAL A 249 54.31 -105.36 -5.67
N ASP A 250 53.57 -105.79 -4.65
CA ASP A 250 53.79 -107.06 -3.97
C ASP A 250 53.41 -108.26 -4.86
N TYR A 251 52.35 -108.14 -5.65
CA TYR A 251 51.94 -109.13 -6.66
C TYR A 251 53.00 -109.29 -7.76
N VAL A 252 53.50 -108.18 -8.32
CA VAL A 252 54.58 -108.20 -9.32
C VAL A 252 55.85 -108.82 -8.73
N ARG A 253 56.19 -108.48 -7.48
CA ARG A 253 57.33 -109.07 -6.77
C ARG A 253 57.16 -110.58 -6.58
N GLY A 254 55.98 -111.04 -6.16
CA GLY A 254 55.66 -112.46 -6.04
C GLY A 254 55.72 -113.21 -7.38
N LYS A 255 55.20 -112.60 -8.46
CA LYS A 255 55.29 -113.14 -9.82
C LYS A 255 56.73 -113.23 -10.31
N LYS A 256 57.58 -112.25 -9.97
CA LYS A 256 59.03 -112.29 -10.26
C LYS A 256 59.73 -113.43 -9.51
N ILE A 257 59.41 -113.64 -8.23
CA ILE A 257 59.94 -114.78 -7.45
C ILE A 257 59.47 -116.12 -8.04
N LEU A 258 58.24 -116.20 -8.56
CA LEU A 258 57.73 -117.39 -9.26
C LEU A 258 58.42 -117.61 -10.61
N SER A 259 58.65 -116.53 -11.36
CA SER A 259 59.42 -116.51 -12.63
C SER A 259 60.86 -116.96 -12.41
N ASP A 260 61.53 -116.48 -11.36
CA ASP A 260 62.90 -116.88 -11.00
C ASP A 260 62.98 -118.37 -10.58
N LYS A 261 61.86 -118.98 -10.20
CA LYS A 261 61.75 -120.44 -9.94
C LYS A 261 61.37 -121.29 -11.16
N ILE A 262 60.82 -120.70 -12.23
CA ILE A 262 60.22 -121.44 -13.36
C ILE A 262 61.07 -121.41 -14.64
N CYS A 263 62.16 -120.65 -14.74
CA CYS A 263 63.01 -120.67 -15.96
C CYS A 263 64.48 -121.02 -15.69
N ARG A 264 64.80 -122.31 -15.83
CA ARG A 264 65.79 -122.70 -16.85
C ARG A 264 65.06 -122.70 -18.20
N VAL A 265 65.72 -122.19 -19.23
CA VAL A 265 65.36 -122.16 -20.68
C VAL A 265 64.89 -120.78 -21.25
N ASP A 266 65.85 -120.19 -21.97
CA ASP A 266 65.89 -119.32 -23.17
C ASP A 266 64.83 -118.25 -23.56
N ARG A 267 65.34 -116.99 -23.64
CA ARG A 267 65.37 -116.00 -24.78
C ARG A 267 64.19 -115.06 -25.19
N ILE A 268 64.45 -113.75 -24.94
CA ILE A 268 64.27 -112.44 -25.70
C ILE A 268 62.86 -111.79 -25.95
N PRO A 269 62.74 -110.46 -26.30
CA PRO A 269 62.02 -109.40 -25.55
C PRO A 269 60.81 -108.77 -26.31
N PRO A 270 60.07 -107.74 -25.81
CA PRO A 270 60.41 -106.31 -26.05
C PRO A 270 59.93 -105.29 -24.97
N GLN A 271 60.25 -103.99 -25.21
CA GLN A 271 60.10 -102.79 -24.36
C GLN A 271 58.77 -101.97 -24.58
N PRO A 272 58.61 -100.67 -24.20
CA PRO A 272 57.63 -100.24 -23.20
C PRO A 272 56.52 -99.30 -23.76
N ILE A 273 55.43 -99.08 -23.02
CA ILE A 273 54.58 -97.90 -23.25
C ILE A 273 54.51 -97.06 -21.98
N ARG A 274 55.08 -95.87 -22.14
CA ARG A 274 55.10 -94.74 -21.22
C ARG A 274 53.91 -93.84 -21.61
N MET A 275 53.23 -93.27 -20.63
CA MET A 275 53.23 -91.82 -20.37
C MET A 275 51.86 -91.19 -20.03
N ARG A 276 51.93 -90.41 -18.93
CA ARG A 276 51.35 -89.09 -18.65
C ARG A 276 49.95 -88.96 -18.04
N ARG A 277 50.00 -88.68 -16.73
CA ARG A 277 49.26 -87.60 -16.06
C ARG A 277 49.36 -86.29 -16.85
N LEU A 278 48.28 -85.51 -16.84
CA LEU A 278 48.36 -84.05 -16.89
C LEU A 278 47.57 -83.45 -15.73
N PHE A 279 48.26 -82.51 -15.07
CA PHE A 279 47.89 -81.67 -13.95
C PHE A 279 46.84 -80.62 -14.36
N GLN A 280 45.85 -80.40 -13.47
CA GLN A 280 45.65 -79.22 -12.62
C GLN A 280 46.01 -77.79 -13.10
N ILE A 281 45.23 -76.84 -12.53
CA ILE A 281 45.56 -75.43 -12.13
C ILE A 281 45.41 -74.37 -13.27
N THR A 282 44.85 -73.16 -13.12
CA THR A 282 44.21 -72.36 -12.04
C THR A 282 43.53 -71.12 -12.64
N ALA A 283 42.80 -70.44 -11.75
CA ALA A 283 42.18 -69.12 -11.80
C ALA A 283 43.13 -67.90 -11.97
N GLU A 284 42.50 -66.73 -11.79
CA GLU A 284 42.98 -65.33 -11.72
C GLU A 284 42.90 -64.57 -13.05
N GLY A 285 42.33 -63.38 -13.18
CA GLY A 285 41.92 -62.34 -12.24
C GLY A 285 42.19 -60.98 -12.93
N ARG A 286 41.38 -59.93 -12.66
CA ARG A 286 41.79 -58.51 -12.85
C ARG A 286 40.73 -57.54 -12.35
N GLY A 287 41.12 -56.73 -11.36
CA GLY A 287 40.49 -55.46 -11.00
C GLY A 287 41.45 -54.30 -11.24
N HIS A 288 40.89 -53.08 -11.15
CA HIS A 288 41.46 -51.73 -11.05
C HIS A 288 41.17 -50.78 -12.23
N ALA A 289 40.29 -49.79 -11.98
CA ALA A 289 40.47 -48.36 -12.30
C ALA A 289 39.22 -47.53 -11.93
N ILE A 290 39.06 -47.09 -10.66
CA ILE A 290 38.17 -45.96 -10.30
C ILE A 290 38.81 -45.19 -9.15
N SER A 291 39.57 -44.14 -9.47
CA SER A 291 39.98 -43.08 -8.53
C SER A 291 40.69 -41.96 -9.31
N ALA A 292 39.94 -41.19 -10.12
CA ALA A 292 40.46 -39.96 -10.73
C ALA A 292 39.34 -39.01 -11.26
N LYS A 293 38.10 -39.08 -10.77
CA LYS A 293 36.99 -38.21 -11.23
C LYS A 293 36.03 -37.78 -10.10
N GLN A 294 36.57 -37.47 -8.93
CA GLN A 294 35.85 -36.79 -7.86
C GLN A 294 36.81 -35.71 -7.36
N ASN A 295 36.56 -34.46 -7.77
CA ASN A 295 37.11 -33.21 -7.20
C ASN A 295 36.83 -31.99 -8.09
N GLN A 296 36.25 -32.18 -9.29
CA GLN A 296 35.85 -31.05 -10.15
C GLN A 296 34.41 -30.57 -9.89
N PHE A 297 33.52 -31.44 -9.42
CA PHE A 297 32.08 -31.13 -9.28
C PHE A 297 31.72 -30.37 -7.99
N GLU A 298 32.54 -30.50 -6.95
CA GLU A 298 32.28 -29.91 -5.63
C GLU A 298 32.70 -28.43 -5.54
N VAL A 299 33.67 -28.03 -6.37
CA VAL A 299 34.20 -26.65 -6.40
C VAL A 299 33.29 -25.73 -7.23
N ASP A 300 32.68 -26.24 -8.31
CA ASP A 300 31.77 -25.46 -9.16
C ASP A 300 30.39 -25.25 -8.50
N TYR A 301 29.90 -26.22 -7.71
CA TYR A 301 28.62 -26.13 -6.99
C TYR A 301 28.60 -25.10 -5.84
N VAL A 302 29.75 -24.86 -5.22
CA VAL A 302 29.86 -23.90 -4.09
C VAL A 302 29.98 -22.46 -4.60
N ARG A 303 30.62 -22.25 -5.76
CA ARG A 303 30.81 -20.91 -6.38
C ARG A 303 29.49 -20.32 -6.88
N ASP A 304 28.67 -21.11 -7.58
CA ASP A 304 27.36 -20.67 -8.09
C ASP A 304 26.38 -20.31 -6.95
N LYS A 305 26.52 -20.98 -5.79
CA LYS A 305 25.70 -20.72 -4.60
C LYS A 305 26.08 -19.42 -3.88
N GLU A 306 27.34 -18.99 -3.95
CA GLU A 306 27.79 -17.73 -3.34
C GLU A 306 27.50 -16.52 -4.25
N GLU A 307 27.66 -16.64 -5.56
CA GLU A 307 27.30 -15.59 -6.53
C GLU A 307 25.80 -15.28 -6.51
N MET A 308 24.94 -16.31 -6.47
CA MET A 308 23.48 -16.15 -6.36
C MET A 308 23.04 -15.51 -5.03
N LYS A 309 23.82 -15.70 -3.95
CA LYS A 309 23.56 -15.13 -2.61
C LYS A 309 24.00 -13.66 -2.50
N ILE A 310 25.05 -13.28 -3.24
CA ILE A 310 25.54 -11.90 -3.38
C ILE A 310 24.57 -11.09 -4.26
N GLU A 311 24.04 -11.69 -5.32
CA GLU A 311 23.06 -11.06 -6.21
C GLU A 311 21.69 -10.87 -5.53
N LEU A 312 21.27 -11.83 -4.69
CA LEU A 312 20.06 -11.71 -3.86
C LEU A 312 20.17 -10.60 -2.80
N LYS A 313 21.33 -10.44 -2.16
CA LYS A 313 21.57 -9.39 -1.13
C LYS A 313 21.42 -7.98 -1.69
N ASN A 314 21.70 -7.78 -2.98
CA ASN A 314 21.60 -6.49 -3.66
C ASN A 314 20.19 -6.18 -4.20
N LYS A 315 19.28 -7.17 -4.25
CA LYS A 315 17.90 -7.05 -4.78
C LYS A 315 16.81 -7.15 -3.71
N VAL A 316 17.15 -7.28 -2.42
CA VAL A 316 16.14 -7.28 -1.34
C VAL A 316 15.50 -5.89 -1.25
N SER A 317 14.37 -5.73 -1.95
CA SER A 317 13.48 -4.59 -1.81
C SER A 317 12.87 -4.62 -0.40
N SER A 318 13.28 -3.69 0.46
CA SER A 318 12.61 -3.46 1.74
C SER A 318 11.18 -2.97 1.47
N PHE A 319 10.16 -3.63 2.04
CA PHE A 319 8.82 -3.05 2.04
C PHE A 319 8.80 -1.84 2.98
N PRO A 320 8.28 -0.68 2.53
CA PRO A 320 7.49 -0.47 1.31
C PRO A 320 8.32 -0.31 0.02
N PHE A 321 7.90 -0.98 -1.06
CA PHE A 321 8.45 -0.77 -2.41
C PHE A 321 7.96 0.56 -3.00
N ILE A 322 8.88 1.37 -3.53
CA ILE A 322 8.56 2.68 -4.13
C ILE A 322 8.95 2.65 -5.60
N TRP A 323 7.96 2.81 -6.47
CA TRP A 323 8.18 2.90 -7.92
C TRP A 323 8.06 4.36 -8.40
N ARG A 324 9.14 4.88 -8.98
CA ARG A 324 9.14 6.16 -9.71
C ARG A 324 8.85 5.90 -11.18
N VAL A 325 7.79 6.51 -11.69
CA VAL A 325 7.42 6.45 -13.11
C VAL A 325 7.99 7.67 -13.83
N ASP A 326 9.06 7.45 -14.58
CA ASP A 326 9.64 8.47 -15.45
C ASP A 326 8.91 8.50 -16.81
N GLY A 327 8.80 9.66 -17.45
CA GLY A 327 8.23 9.76 -18.81
C GLY A 327 6.71 9.54 -18.93
N PHE A 328 5.92 9.77 -17.87
CA PHE A 328 4.46 9.55 -17.83
C PHE A 328 3.69 10.18 -19.00
N ALA A 329 4.15 11.30 -19.56
CA ALA A 329 3.55 11.92 -20.74
C ALA A 329 3.50 10.97 -21.95
N GLN A 330 4.49 10.08 -22.09
CA GLN A 330 4.55 9.09 -23.16
C GLN A 330 3.58 7.93 -22.90
N LEU A 331 3.48 7.44 -21.65
CA LEU A 331 2.47 6.44 -21.23
C LEU A 331 1.04 6.95 -21.42
N ARG A 332 0.83 8.26 -21.30
CA ARG A 332 -0.45 8.91 -21.55
C ARG A 332 -0.82 8.95 -23.05
N CYS A 333 0.17 9.17 -23.92
CA CYS A 333 -0.05 9.38 -25.36
C CYS A 333 0.12 8.12 -26.21
N LYS A 334 0.95 7.17 -25.78
CA LYS A 334 1.18 5.87 -26.42
C LYS A 334 0.48 4.81 -25.57
N GLN A 335 -0.32 3.92 -26.16
CA GLN A 335 -1.00 2.81 -25.45
C GLN A 335 -0.03 1.70 -24.98
N GLN A 336 1.23 2.04 -24.67
CA GLN A 336 2.18 1.05 -24.18
C GLN A 336 2.22 1.07 -22.64
N PRO A 337 2.18 -0.11 -22.00
CA PRO A 337 2.29 -0.24 -20.55
C PRO A 337 3.69 0.17 -20.06
N GLY A 338 3.74 0.71 -18.84
CA GLY A 338 4.98 0.93 -18.10
C GLY A 338 5.17 -0.13 -17.03
N TYR A 339 6.38 -0.63 -16.85
CA TYR A 339 6.71 -1.67 -15.88
C TYR A 339 7.66 -1.16 -14.79
N SER A 340 7.44 -1.59 -13.55
CA SER A 340 8.42 -1.41 -12.48
C SER A 340 9.59 -2.38 -12.65
N GLN A 341 10.69 -2.13 -11.93
CA GLN A 341 11.68 -3.17 -11.69
C GLN A 341 11.05 -4.32 -10.90
N PRO A 342 11.43 -5.58 -11.14
CA PRO A 342 11.02 -6.71 -10.31
C PRO A 342 11.49 -6.53 -8.86
N PHE A 343 10.66 -6.97 -7.93
CA PHE A 343 10.94 -6.96 -6.50
C PHE A 343 10.43 -8.24 -5.84
N PHE A 344 11.05 -8.61 -4.72
CA PHE A 344 10.70 -9.82 -3.99
C PHE A 344 9.86 -9.51 -2.76
N THR A 345 8.95 -10.42 -2.40
CA THR A 345 8.17 -10.29 -1.14
C THR A 345 9.02 -10.49 0.12
N ASP A 346 10.09 -11.28 0.01
CA ASP A 346 11.05 -11.60 1.08
C ASP A 346 12.37 -12.07 0.43
N THR A 347 13.41 -12.26 1.23
CA THR A 347 14.71 -12.86 0.87
C THR A 347 14.61 -14.15 0.06
N CYS A 348 13.61 -14.99 0.32
CA CYS A 348 13.25 -16.17 -0.46
C CYS A 348 11.76 -16.13 -0.83
N GLY A 349 11.26 -14.98 -1.28
CA GLY A 349 9.85 -14.71 -1.54
C GLY A 349 9.44 -14.80 -3.01
N TYR A 350 8.18 -14.46 -3.29
CA TYR A 350 7.67 -14.37 -4.66
C TYR A 350 8.31 -13.20 -5.38
N GLU A 351 8.63 -13.37 -6.66
CA GLU A 351 9.06 -12.28 -7.54
C GLU A 351 7.82 -11.58 -8.14
N MET A 352 7.80 -10.25 -8.05
CA MET A 352 6.65 -9.43 -8.44
C MET A 352 7.09 -8.19 -9.21
N ARG A 353 6.19 -7.65 -10.05
CA ARG A 353 6.34 -6.31 -10.66
C ARG A 353 4.99 -5.58 -10.73
N LEU A 354 5.05 -4.26 -10.85
CA LEU A 354 3.87 -3.43 -11.11
C LEU A 354 3.82 -3.05 -12.59
N GLU A 355 2.62 -3.08 -13.15
CA GLU A 355 2.32 -2.59 -14.49
C GLU A 355 1.36 -1.39 -14.40
N LEU A 356 1.65 -0.32 -15.13
CA LEU A 356 0.79 0.86 -15.27
C LEU A 356 0.42 1.04 -16.74
N TYR A 357 -0.87 0.99 -17.05
CA TYR A 357 -1.34 1.14 -18.43
C TYR A 357 -2.64 1.93 -18.51
N ARG A 358 -2.94 2.41 -19.73
CA ARG A 358 -4.20 3.07 -20.05
C ARG A 358 -5.18 2.02 -20.59
N GLY A 359 -6.29 1.81 -19.88
CA GLY A 359 -7.39 0.96 -20.35
C GLY A 359 -8.25 1.63 -21.42
N PHE A 360 -9.06 0.83 -22.12
CA PHE A 360 -9.97 1.29 -23.18
C PHE A 360 -11.01 2.33 -22.74
N ASN A 361 -11.30 2.40 -21.45
CA ASN A 361 -12.24 3.35 -20.84
C ASN A 361 -11.60 4.71 -20.46
N ASN A 362 -10.41 5.02 -20.98
CA ASN A 362 -9.63 6.21 -20.62
C ASN A 362 -9.25 6.30 -19.13
N LYS A 363 -9.32 5.19 -18.38
CA LYS A 363 -8.78 5.09 -17.02
C LYS A 363 -7.35 4.55 -17.04
N MET A 364 -6.58 4.98 -16.06
CA MET A 364 -5.27 4.39 -15.77
C MET A 364 -5.47 3.23 -14.80
N ASN A 365 -4.83 2.11 -15.07
CA ASN A 365 -4.85 0.93 -14.24
C ASN A 365 -3.45 0.62 -13.75
N VAL A 366 -3.35 0.18 -12.50
CA VAL A 366 -2.14 -0.39 -11.94
C VAL A 366 -2.44 -1.83 -11.56
N ASP A 367 -1.70 -2.76 -12.13
CA ASP A 367 -1.83 -4.19 -11.90
C ASP A 367 -0.54 -4.72 -11.25
N LEU A 368 -0.67 -5.68 -10.33
CA LEU A 368 0.44 -6.39 -9.68
C LEU A 368 0.58 -7.76 -10.36
N GLN A 369 1.73 -7.99 -10.97
CA GLN A 369 2.07 -9.22 -11.67
C GLN A 369 3.04 -10.04 -10.83
N VAL A 370 2.73 -11.32 -10.64
CA VAL A 370 3.60 -12.32 -10.00
C VAL A 370 4.32 -13.05 -11.12
N LEU A 371 5.65 -13.00 -11.11
CA LEU A 371 6.51 -13.56 -12.15
C LEU A 371 6.95 -14.99 -11.80
N ASP A 372 7.54 -15.67 -12.77
CA ASP A 372 8.27 -16.92 -12.53
C ASP A 372 9.52 -16.64 -11.68
N GLY A 373 9.46 -17.00 -10.40
CA GLY A 373 10.51 -16.76 -9.43
C GLY A 373 11.40 -17.99 -9.19
N PRO A 374 12.68 -17.79 -8.80
CA PRO A 374 13.62 -18.89 -8.53
C PRO A 374 13.24 -19.75 -7.30
N PHE A 375 12.37 -19.23 -6.42
CA PHE A 375 11.94 -19.90 -5.19
C PHE A 375 10.55 -20.54 -5.30
N ASP A 376 9.93 -20.54 -6.47
CA ASP A 376 8.53 -20.94 -6.61
C ASP A 376 8.24 -22.38 -6.21
N ALA A 377 9.23 -23.27 -6.32
CA ALA A 377 9.13 -24.68 -5.92
C ALA A 377 8.92 -24.89 -4.41
N ILE A 378 9.31 -23.92 -3.58
CA ILE A 378 9.19 -23.98 -2.11
C ILE A 378 8.12 -23.03 -1.56
N LEU A 379 7.54 -22.18 -2.40
CA LEU A 379 6.54 -21.20 -2.03
C LEU A 379 5.12 -21.79 -2.08
N LYS A 380 4.21 -21.23 -1.27
CA LYS A 380 2.83 -21.73 -1.15
C LYS A 380 1.96 -21.17 -2.28
N TRP A 381 1.26 -22.02 -3.00
CA TRP A 381 0.33 -21.60 -4.06
C TRP A 381 -1.10 -22.07 -3.78
N PRO A 382 -2.14 -21.31 -4.17
CA PRO A 382 -2.08 -19.95 -4.71
C PRO A 382 -1.61 -18.93 -3.65
N ILE A 383 -0.98 -17.84 -4.11
CA ILE A 383 -0.47 -16.79 -3.22
C ILE A 383 -1.60 -16.18 -2.39
N LYS A 384 -1.35 -15.98 -1.09
CA LYS A 384 -2.28 -15.30 -0.17
C LYS A 384 -1.64 -14.03 0.38
N PHE A 385 -2.23 -12.87 0.09
CA PHE A 385 -1.69 -11.59 0.54
C PHE A 385 -2.78 -10.54 0.78
N SER A 386 -2.43 -9.52 1.57
CA SER A 386 -3.15 -8.25 1.70
C SER A 386 -2.16 -7.12 1.43
N ALA A 387 -2.37 -6.36 0.35
CA ALA A 387 -1.46 -5.31 -0.09
C ALA A 387 -2.18 -3.97 -0.19
N LYS A 388 -1.48 -2.90 0.21
CA LYS A 388 -1.95 -1.52 0.07
C LYS A 388 -1.08 -0.81 -0.97
N ILE A 389 -1.69 -0.34 -2.05
CA ILE A 389 -1.03 0.52 -3.03
C ILE A 389 -1.36 1.98 -2.74
N ILE A 390 -0.37 2.86 -2.89
CA ILE A 390 -0.51 4.30 -2.63
C ILE A 390 0.15 5.08 -3.78
N ILE A 391 -0.61 5.94 -4.45
CA ILE A 391 -0.06 6.96 -5.34
C ILE A 391 0.28 8.20 -4.50
N LEU A 392 1.55 8.57 -4.54
CA LEU A 392 2.09 9.63 -3.70
C LEU A 392 1.80 11.02 -4.29
N ASP A 393 1.04 11.84 -3.57
CA ASP A 393 0.95 13.29 -3.79
C ASP A 393 2.32 13.92 -3.48
N GLN A 394 2.93 14.51 -4.51
CA GLN A 394 4.27 15.09 -4.44
C GLN A 394 4.25 16.57 -4.02
N LEU A 395 3.09 17.24 -4.03
CA LEU A 395 2.97 18.67 -3.73
C LEU A 395 2.58 18.93 -2.28
N ASN A 396 1.46 18.36 -1.80
CA ASN A 396 0.92 18.68 -0.48
C ASN A 396 1.14 17.58 0.57
N ARG A 397 1.57 16.38 0.15
CA ARG A 397 1.77 15.17 0.98
C ARG A 397 0.57 14.83 1.90
N LYS A 398 -0.63 15.26 1.50
CA LYS A 398 -1.86 15.14 2.31
C LYS A 398 -2.95 14.35 1.59
N ASP A 399 -2.96 14.35 0.26
CA ASP A 399 -4.00 13.72 -0.55
C ASP A 399 -3.47 12.49 -1.32
N HIS A 400 -2.90 11.53 -0.60
CA HIS A 400 -2.46 10.26 -1.18
C HIS A 400 -3.66 9.41 -1.64
N LEU A 401 -3.64 8.94 -2.88
CA LEU A 401 -4.65 7.99 -3.36
C LEU A 401 -4.23 6.58 -2.97
N SER A 402 -5.02 5.90 -2.13
CA SER A 402 -4.69 4.54 -1.69
C SER A 402 -5.82 3.55 -1.92
N ASN A 403 -5.47 2.30 -2.18
CA ASN A 403 -6.39 1.18 -2.24
C ASN A 403 -5.76 -0.05 -1.58
N THR A 404 -6.58 -0.87 -0.93
CA THR A 404 -6.15 -2.11 -0.26
C THR A 404 -6.86 -3.29 -0.88
N ILE A 405 -6.10 -4.30 -1.29
CA ILE A 405 -6.63 -5.50 -1.95
C ILE A 405 -6.07 -6.76 -1.30
N ALA A 406 -6.92 -7.80 -1.29
CA ALA A 406 -6.54 -9.15 -0.92
C ALA A 406 -6.48 -10.06 -2.16
N SER A 407 -5.62 -11.08 -2.12
CA SER A 407 -5.39 -12.06 -3.20
C SER A 407 -6.63 -12.83 -3.67
N GLU A 408 -7.74 -12.78 -2.94
CA GLU A 408 -9.01 -13.44 -3.28
C GLU A 408 -9.88 -12.63 -4.25
N GLN A 409 -9.48 -11.39 -4.56
CA GLN A 409 -10.22 -10.46 -5.41
C GLN A 409 -9.42 -10.09 -6.67
N ASN A 410 -10.12 -9.88 -7.80
CA ASN A 410 -9.57 -9.28 -9.03
C ASN A 410 -8.40 -10.05 -9.72
N ARG A 411 -8.46 -11.39 -9.75
CA ARG A 411 -7.49 -12.22 -10.48
C ARG A 411 -7.81 -12.25 -11.97
N SER A 412 -6.85 -11.86 -12.83
CA SER A 412 -6.95 -12.03 -14.28
C SER A 412 -6.66 -13.49 -14.68
N LEU A 413 -7.38 -14.02 -15.68
CA LEU A 413 -7.29 -15.42 -16.15
C LEU A 413 -6.49 -15.58 -17.45
N LEU A 414 -6.03 -14.48 -18.06
CA LEU A 414 -5.21 -14.49 -19.26
C LEU A 414 -3.79 -14.10 -18.86
N LEU A 415 -2.89 -15.08 -18.81
CA LEU A 415 -1.52 -14.92 -18.35
C LEU A 415 -0.57 -15.23 -19.50
N GLU A 416 0.36 -14.31 -19.77
CA GLU A 416 1.49 -14.54 -20.67
C GLU A 416 2.44 -15.59 -20.08
N SER A 417 3.33 -16.15 -20.89
CA SER A 417 4.20 -17.28 -20.51
C SER A 417 5.17 -17.00 -19.35
N GLU A 418 5.31 -15.75 -18.93
CA GLU A 418 6.21 -15.31 -17.85
C GLU A 418 5.46 -14.82 -16.58
N ILE A 419 4.12 -14.84 -16.58
CA ILE A 419 3.29 -14.32 -15.49
C ILE A 419 2.49 -15.48 -14.87
N LYS A 420 2.66 -15.72 -13.56
CA LYS A 420 1.92 -16.76 -12.81
C LYS A 420 0.57 -16.30 -12.29
N ALA A 421 0.47 -15.02 -11.94
CA ALA A 421 -0.77 -14.41 -11.48
C ALA A 421 -0.74 -12.90 -11.69
N GLU A 422 -1.91 -12.31 -11.91
CA GLU A 422 -2.06 -10.87 -12.06
C GLU A 422 -3.28 -10.39 -11.27
N TYR A 423 -3.11 -9.29 -10.54
CA TYR A 423 -4.11 -8.70 -9.66
C TYR A 423 -4.27 -7.21 -9.96
N ARG A 424 -5.50 -6.77 -10.25
CA ARG A 424 -5.75 -5.34 -10.45
C ARG A 424 -5.70 -4.58 -9.13
N MET A 425 -4.68 -3.72 -8.98
CA MET A 425 -4.40 -2.97 -7.75
C MET A 425 -5.18 -1.66 -7.66
N LEU A 426 -5.31 -0.94 -8.77
CA LEU A 426 -5.98 0.36 -8.78
C LEU A 426 -6.52 0.68 -10.17
N SER A 427 -7.66 1.35 -10.24
CA SER A 427 -8.19 1.93 -11.47
C SER A 427 -8.73 3.32 -11.19
N PHE A 428 -8.25 4.34 -11.91
CA PHE A 428 -8.62 5.72 -11.67
C PHE A 428 -8.73 6.54 -12.97
N PRO A 429 -9.64 7.52 -13.05
CA PRO A 429 -9.72 8.43 -14.19
C PRO A 429 -8.42 9.21 -14.36
N LEU A 430 -8.00 9.44 -15.61
CA LEU A 430 -6.80 10.24 -15.91
C LEU A 430 -6.92 11.66 -15.31
N ASP A 431 -8.12 12.24 -15.28
CA ASP A 431 -8.39 13.58 -14.77
C ASP A 431 -8.20 13.70 -13.24
N HIS A 432 -8.16 12.57 -12.52
CA HIS A 432 -7.88 12.54 -11.08
C HIS A 432 -6.38 12.69 -10.79
N LEU A 433 -5.50 12.46 -11.77
CA LEU A 433 -4.08 12.83 -11.67
C LEU A 433 -3.94 14.35 -11.89
N LYS A 434 -4.29 15.12 -10.87
CA LYS A 434 -4.01 16.57 -10.78
C LYS A 434 -2.49 16.84 -10.90
N PRO A 435 -2.05 18.09 -11.12
CA PRO A 435 -0.62 18.48 -11.12
C PRO A 435 0.15 18.06 -9.85
N LEU A 436 -0.58 17.70 -8.78
CA LEU A 436 -0.12 17.21 -7.48
C LEU A 436 0.72 15.93 -7.54
N TYR A 437 0.48 15.03 -8.51
CA TYR A 437 1.16 13.72 -8.58
C TYR A 437 2.32 13.67 -9.59
N LEU A 438 2.47 14.70 -10.41
CA LEU A 438 3.42 14.76 -11.51
C LEU A 438 4.37 15.95 -11.30
N SER A 439 5.52 15.73 -10.64
CA SER A 439 6.59 16.72 -10.61
C SER A 439 7.72 16.37 -11.58
N ALA A 440 8.26 17.38 -12.26
CA ALA A 440 9.42 17.25 -13.14
C ALA A 440 10.76 17.38 -12.40
N LYS A 441 10.76 17.44 -11.06
CA LYS A 441 11.98 17.67 -10.28
C LYS A 441 12.57 16.34 -9.81
N LYS A 442 13.83 16.13 -10.18
CA LYS A 442 14.73 15.11 -9.60
C LYS A 442 14.64 15.21 -8.07
N LEU A 443 13.99 14.24 -7.43
CA LEU A 443 14.14 14.03 -5.99
C LEU A 443 15.57 13.56 -5.78
N SER A 444 16.43 14.49 -5.36
CA SER A 444 17.74 14.17 -4.79
C SER A 444 17.51 13.29 -3.56
N SER A 445 17.94 12.03 -3.67
CA SER A 445 18.34 11.11 -2.59
C SER A 445 17.57 11.22 -1.26
N ILE A 446 16.66 10.27 -1.04
CA ILE A 446 16.35 9.74 0.30
C ILE A 446 17.34 8.62 0.57
#